data_AF-A0A920GAF4-F1
#
_entry.id   AF-A0A920GAF4-F1
#
_cell.length_a   1.000
_cell.length_b   1.000
_cell.length_c   1.000
_cell.angle_alpha   90.00
_cell.angle_beta   90.00
_cell.angle_gamma   90.00
#
_symmetry.space_group_name_H-M   'P 1'
#
loop_
_entity.id
_entity.type
_entity.pdbx_description
1 polymer ?
#
loop_
_entity_poly.entity_id
_entity_poly.type
_entity_poly.pdbx_seq_one_letter_code
_entity_poly.pdbx_strand_id
1 'polypeptide(L)'
;MKSIPASFDKNLYRLKATPKAYVCSPGAAYSNPAQLTVSSDPDNDGIKNSVDLDDDNDGILDVDEGGKDLDTDGDGIPNRLDIDSDGDGCNDVEEAGFVDSDGDGRLCNDANCAEMMVRSLDTRTQHQPTVTGQELLTS
;
A
#
# COMPACT_ATOMS: atom_id res chain seq x y z
N MET A 1 8.07 -2.45 -11.29
CA MET A 1 8.88 -3.62 -10.86
C MET A 1 8.09 -4.90 -11.21
N LYS A 2 8.70 -6.09 -11.25
CA LYS A 2 7.92 -7.32 -11.53
C LYS A 2 7.39 -7.86 -10.21
N SER A 3 6.11 -7.63 -9.93
CA SER A 3 5.45 -8.11 -8.70
C SER A 3 5.52 -9.63 -8.64
N ILE A 4 5.76 -10.15 -7.45
CA ILE A 4 5.75 -11.58 -7.19
C ILE A 4 4.27 -11.98 -7.06
N PRO A 5 3.76 -12.94 -7.86
CA PRO A 5 2.38 -13.38 -7.72
C PRO A 5 2.12 -13.89 -6.30
N ALA A 6 0.95 -13.58 -5.73
CA ALA A 6 0.56 -14.05 -4.40
C ALA A 6 0.64 -15.58 -4.24
N SER A 7 0.56 -16.33 -5.34
CA SER A 7 0.74 -17.79 -5.37
C SER A 7 2.14 -18.28 -4.95
N PHE A 8 3.11 -17.36 -4.81
CA PHE A 8 4.45 -17.65 -4.32
C PHE A 8 4.56 -17.51 -2.80
N ASP A 9 3.54 -16.97 -2.13
CA ASP A 9 3.50 -16.87 -0.68
C ASP A 9 3.58 -18.27 -0.03
N LYS A 10 4.33 -18.36 1.06
CA LYS A 10 4.56 -19.56 1.88
C LYS A 10 5.21 -20.75 1.17
N ASN A 11 5.60 -20.61 -0.11
CA ASN A 11 6.35 -21.64 -0.81
C ASN A 11 7.80 -21.71 -0.32
N LEU A 12 8.37 -22.93 -0.35
CA LEU A 12 9.75 -23.19 0.01
C LEU A 12 10.64 -23.16 -1.23
N TYR A 13 11.61 -22.26 -1.25
CA TYR A 13 12.59 -22.11 -2.30
C TYR A 13 13.98 -22.49 -1.79
N ARG A 14 14.82 -23.02 -2.68
CA ARG A 14 16.25 -23.25 -2.39
C ARG A 14 17.08 -22.80 -3.57
N LEU A 15 18.27 -22.26 -3.29
CA LEU A 15 19.20 -21.88 -4.34
C LEU A 15 19.78 -23.14 -4.98
N LYS A 16 19.80 -23.18 -6.31
CA LYS A 16 20.49 -24.21 -7.11
C LYS A 16 21.72 -23.59 -7.77
N ALA A 17 22.88 -23.82 -7.20
CA ALA A 17 24.14 -23.40 -7.80
C ALA A 17 24.66 -24.52 -8.72
N THR A 18 24.74 -24.25 -10.02
CA THR A 18 25.30 -25.21 -10.98
C THR A 18 26.67 -24.71 -11.43
N PRO A 19 27.78 -25.18 -10.82
CA PRO A 19 29.11 -24.76 -11.23
C PRO A 19 29.40 -25.25 -12.65
N LYS A 20 29.73 -24.32 -13.54
CA LYS A 20 30.16 -24.63 -14.91
C LYS A 20 31.64 -24.97 -14.91
N ALA A 21 32.00 -26.11 -14.32
CA ALA A 21 33.38 -26.62 -14.34
C ALA A 21 33.36 -28.10 -14.70
N TYR A 22 34.14 -28.44 -15.73
CA TYR A 22 34.52 -29.73 -16.32
C TYR A 22 34.03 -31.05 -15.67
N VAL A 23 33.71 -32.01 -16.56
CA VAL A 23 33.47 -33.49 -16.49
C VAL A 23 33.34 -34.19 -15.12
N CYS A 24 34.02 -33.73 -14.07
CA CYS A 24 34.08 -34.33 -12.75
C CYS A 24 33.39 -33.50 -11.66
N SER A 25 32.65 -32.45 -12.00
CA SER A 25 31.97 -31.61 -11.00
C SER A 25 30.80 -32.35 -10.34
N PRO A 26 30.61 -32.25 -9.01
CA PRO A 26 29.62 -33.01 -8.22
C PRO A 26 28.14 -32.66 -8.50
N GLY A 27 27.83 -32.06 -9.66
CA GLY A 27 26.49 -31.64 -10.02
C GLY A 27 26.08 -30.33 -9.35
N ALA A 28 24.77 -30.07 -9.31
CA ALA A 28 24.25 -28.86 -8.70
C ALA A 28 24.30 -28.95 -7.17
N ALA A 29 24.79 -27.89 -6.53
CA ALA A 29 24.68 -27.71 -5.09
C ALA A 29 23.37 -27.01 -4.74
N TYR A 30 22.75 -27.42 -3.64
CA TYR A 30 21.49 -26.86 -3.16
C TYR A 30 21.67 -26.24 -1.77
N SER A 31 21.06 -25.09 -1.53
CA SER A 31 20.97 -24.53 -0.18
C SER A 31 19.92 -25.27 0.67
N ASN A 32 19.87 -24.95 1.96
CA ASN A 32 18.69 -25.23 2.77
C ASN A 32 17.47 -24.49 2.17
N PRO A 33 16.27 -25.09 2.25
CA PRO A 33 15.06 -24.41 1.84
C PRO A 33 14.77 -23.22 2.77
N ALA A 34 14.29 -22.13 2.19
CA ALA A 34 13.77 -20.95 2.87
C ALA A 34 12.33 -20.70 2.38
N GLN A 35 11.47 -20.26 3.29
CA GLN A 35 10.11 -19.84 2.93
C GLN A 35 10.15 -18.41 2.37
N LEU A 36 9.48 -18.19 1.25
CA LEU A 36 9.18 -16.85 0.76
C LEU A 36 7.84 -16.42 1.36
N THR A 37 7.81 -15.29 2.03
CA THR A 37 6.56 -14.63 2.44
C THR A 37 6.32 -13.48 1.48
N VAL A 38 5.21 -13.53 0.77
CA VAL A 38 4.75 -12.40 -0.05
C VAL A 38 3.72 -11.67 0.80
N SER A 39 4.12 -10.53 1.36
CA SER A 39 3.15 -9.59 1.93
C SER A 39 2.57 -8.76 0.80
N SER A 40 1.24 -8.63 0.79
CA SER A 40 0.59 -7.56 0.03
C SER A 40 1.05 -6.24 0.62
N ASP A 41 1.35 -5.31 -0.27
CA ASP A 41 1.78 -3.93 -0.06
C ASP A 41 1.56 -3.20 -1.42
N PRO A 42 0.29 -2.98 -1.83
CA PRO A 42 -0.09 -2.50 -3.16
C PRO A 42 0.36 -1.07 -3.43
N ASP A 43 0.29 -0.24 -2.40
CA ASP A 43 0.71 1.16 -2.34
C ASP A 43 2.24 1.31 -2.13
N ASN A 44 2.91 0.24 -1.69
CA ASN A 44 4.37 0.15 -1.62
C ASN A 44 4.98 1.20 -0.68
N ASP A 45 4.29 1.52 0.42
CA ASP A 45 4.76 2.44 1.45
C ASP A 45 5.68 1.74 2.50
N GLY A 46 5.77 0.41 2.42
CA GLY A 46 6.61 -0.44 3.26
C GLY A 46 5.92 -0.93 4.54
N ILE A 47 4.68 -0.56 4.75
CA ILE A 47 3.73 -1.16 5.68
C ILE A 47 3.02 -2.30 4.91
N LYS A 48 2.42 -3.24 5.63
CA LYS A 48 1.77 -4.41 5.00
C LYS A 48 0.31 -4.32 5.30
N ASN A 49 -0.56 -4.75 4.38
CA ASN A 49 -1.99 -4.61 4.59
C ASN A 49 -2.54 -5.28 5.87
N SER A 50 -1.81 -6.26 6.42
CA SER A 50 -2.18 -6.88 7.69
C SER A 50 -2.07 -5.96 8.91
N VAL A 51 -1.33 -4.87 8.79
CA VAL A 51 -1.01 -3.91 9.86
C VAL A 51 -1.16 -2.46 9.41
N ASP A 52 -1.48 -2.24 8.14
CA ASP A 52 -1.82 -0.91 7.64
C ASP A 52 -3.17 -0.46 8.18
N LEU A 53 -3.38 0.85 8.17
CA LEU A 53 -4.67 1.46 8.49
C LEU A 53 -5.38 2.02 7.25
N ASP A 54 -4.63 2.16 6.16
CA ASP A 54 -5.05 2.70 4.88
C ASP A 54 -4.26 1.93 3.80
N ASP A 55 -4.86 0.84 3.34
CA ASP A 55 -4.21 -0.23 2.60
C ASP A 55 -3.85 0.10 1.14
N ASP A 56 -4.41 1.19 0.61
CA ASP A 56 -4.06 1.79 -0.67
C ASP A 56 -3.62 3.26 -0.57
N ASN A 57 -3.63 3.84 0.63
CA ASN A 57 -3.11 5.17 0.90
C ASN A 57 -3.83 6.24 0.07
N ASP A 58 -5.11 6.10 -0.24
CA ASP A 58 -5.90 7.13 -0.92
C ASP A 58 -6.37 8.27 0.02
N GLY A 59 -6.18 8.09 1.34
CA GLY A 59 -6.56 9.04 2.37
C GLY A 59 -7.89 8.73 3.09
N ILE A 60 -8.56 7.64 2.73
CA ILE A 60 -9.70 7.05 3.43
C ILE A 60 -9.19 5.82 4.19
N LEU A 61 -9.54 5.70 5.47
CA LEU A 61 -9.10 4.53 6.25
C LEU A 61 -9.91 3.29 5.87
N ASP A 62 -9.28 2.10 5.91
CA ASP A 62 -9.93 0.79 5.69
C ASP A 62 -11.27 0.64 6.42
N VAL A 63 -11.37 1.22 7.63
CA VAL A 63 -12.56 1.13 8.49
C VAL A 63 -13.72 1.99 7.98
N ASP A 64 -13.42 3.08 7.30
CA ASP A 64 -14.37 4.03 6.74
C ASP A 64 -14.78 3.63 5.30
N GLU A 65 -13.98 2.79 4.64
CA GLU A 65 -14.27 2.15 3.36
C GLU A 65 -15.10 0.85 3.47
N GLY A 66 -15.62 0.55 4.66
CA GLY A 66 -16.45 -0.65 4.88
C GLY A 66 -15.67 -1.92 5.18
N GLY A 67 -14.36 -1.83 5.39
CA GLY A 67 -13.53 -2.91 5.92
C GLY A 67 -13.04 -3.89 4.85
N LYS A 68 -12.91 -5.17 5.24
CA LYS A 68 -12.08 -6.12 4.47
C LYS A 68 -12.64 -6.57 3.13
N ASP A 69 -13.96 -6.57 3.02
CA ASP A 69 -14.70 -7.33 2.01
C ASP A 69 -15.73 -6.47 1.25
N LEU A 70 -15.86 -5.16 1.55
CA LEU A 70 -16.73 -4.28 0.77
C LEU A 70 -16.06 -4.04 -0.59
N ASP A 71 -16.84 -4.15 -1.65
CA ASP A 71 -16.46 -4.01 -3.05
C ASP A 71 -17.68 -3.33 -3.71
N THR A 72 -17.59 -2.01 -3.88
CA THR A 72 -18.74 -1.17 -4.26
C THR A 72 -19.07 -1.30 -5.75
N ASP A 73 -18.07 -1.41 -6.62
CA ASP A 73 -18.24 -1.48 -8.07
C ASP A 73 -18.35 -2.93 -8.61
N GLY A 74 -17.92 -3.92 -7.81
CA GLY A 74 -18.01 -5.34 -8.11
C GLY A 74 -16.91 -5.85 -9.04
N ASP A 75 -15.76 -5.17 -9.14
CA ASP A 75 -14.64 -5.57 -9.99
C ASP A 75 -13.78 -6.72 -9.38
N GLY A 76 -14.00 -7.01 -8.09
CA GLY A 76 -13.32 -8.04 -7.32
C GLY A 76 -12.11 -7.57 -6.51
N ILE A 77 -11.84 -6.26 -6.48
CA ILE A 77 -10.91 -5.57 -5.59
C ILE A 77 -11.74 -4.93 -4.47
N PRO A 78 -11.54 -5.31 -3.19
CA PRO A 78 -12.21 -4.63 -2.08
C PRO A 78 -11.80 -3.16 -2.02
N ASN A 79 -12.72 -2.26 -1.62
CA ASN A 79 -12.53 -0.80 -1.59
C ASN A 79 -11.18 -0.39 -0.98
N ARG A 80 -10.81 -0.95 0.19
CA ARG A 80 -9.49 -0.73 0.84
C ARG A 80 -8.24 -1.07 0.02
N LEU A 81 -8.40 -1.56 -1.21
CA LEU A 81 -7.32 -1.92 -2.13
C LEU A 81 -7.53 -1.27 -3.50
N ASP A 82 -8.60 -0.52 -3.67
CA ASP A 82 -9.10 0.04 -4.92
C ASP A 82 -9.01 1.57 -4.86
N ILE A 83 -8.45 2.15 -5.90
CA ILE A 83 -8.22 3.60 -5.97
C ILE A 83 -9.42 4.38 -6.54
N ASP A 84 -10.45 3.67 -7.03
CA ASP A 84 -11.70 4.18 -7.62
C ASP A 84 -12.84 3.22 -7.22
N SER A 85 -13.14 3.18 -5.92
CA SER A 85 -14.02 2.20 -5.27
C SER A 85 -15.41 2.07 -5.88
N ASP A 86 -15.95 3.14 -6.49
CA ASP A 86 -17.27 3.12 -7.14
C ASP A 86 -17.21 3.04 -8.67
N GLY A 87 -16.00 3.02 -9.24
CA GLY A 87 -15.72 2.77 -10.65
C GLY A 87 -16.25 3.86 -11.58
N ASP A 88 -16.39 5.10 -11.11
CA ASP A 88 -16.93 6.21 -11.88
C ASP A 88 -15.87 7.00 -12.67
N GLY A 89 -14.60 6.71 -12.40
CA GLY A 89 -13.43 7.32 -13.04
C GLY A 89 -12.88 8.55 -12.30
N CYS A 90 -13.37 8.85 -11.10
CA CYS A 90 -12.78 9.77 -10.14
C CYS A 90 -12.11 8.95 -9.02
N ASN A 91 -10.83 9.21 -8.72
CA ASN A 91 -10.17 8.43 -7.67
C ASN A 91 -10.67 8.85 -6.28
N ASP A 92 -10.71 7.88 -5.35
CA ASP A 92 -11.16 8.08 -3.97
C ASP A 92 -10.39 9.19 -3.25
N VAL A 93 -9.08 9.34 -3.52
CA VAL A 93 -8.24 10.44 -3.02
C VAL A 93 -8.80 11.83 -3.37
N GLU A 94 -9.34 12.00 -4.58
CA GLU A 94 -9.94 13.26 -5.02
C GLU A 94 -11.33 13.45 -4.38
N GLU A 95 -12.10 12.36 -4.25
CA GLU A 95 -13.43 12.36 -3.63
C GLU A 95 -13.39 12.65 -2.12
N ALA A 96 -12.37 12.14 -1.43
CA ALA A 96 -12.05 12.46 -0.05
C ALA A 96 -11.62 13.93 0.15
N GLY A 97 -11.38 14.65 -0.95
CA GLY A 97 -11.02 16.07 -0.96
C GLY A 97 -9.53 16.35 -0.82
N PHE A 98 -8.68 15.34 -1.08
CA PHE A 98 -7.24 15.53 -1.14
C PHE A 98 -6.78 15.91 -2.55
N VAL A 99 -5.48 16.24 -2.67
CA VAL A 99 -4.87 16.63 -3.94
C VAL A 99 -3.91 15.52 -4.36
N ASP A 100 -4.25 14.82 -5.43
CA ASP A 100 -3.35 13.89 -6.12
C ASP A 100 -2.43 14.67 -7.06
N SER A 101 -1.20 14.94 -6.62
CA SER A 101 -0.29 15.84 -7.34
C SER A 101 0.48 15.15 -8.47
N ASP A 102 0.64 13.82 -8.38
CA ASP A 102 1.32 12.96 -9.33
C ASP A 102 0.38 12.15 -10.23
N GLY A 103 -0.91 12.15 -9.92
CA GLY A 103 -1.96 11.52 -10.73
C GLY A 103 -1.93 10.01 -10.65
N ASP A 104 -1.51 9.44 -9.51
CA ASP A 104 -1.41 7.99 -9.31
C ASP A 104 -2.54 7.39 -8.47
N GLY A 105 -3.50 8.22 -8.07
CA GLY A 105 -4.67 7.85 -7.28
C GLY A 105 -4.41 7.66 -5.80
N ARG A 106 -3.24 8.08 -5.30
CA ARG A 106 -2.86 7.91 -3.90
C ARG A 106 -2.47 9.23 -3.27
N LEU A 107 -2.58 9.27 -1.95
CA LEU A 107 -2.11 10.36 -1.13
C LEU A 107 -0.59 10.31 -1.04
N CYS A 108 0.02 11.37 -1.54
CA CYS A 108 1.46 11.56 -1.61
C CYS A 108 2.20 11.26 -0.28
N ASN A 109 2.94 10.14 -0.20
CA ASN A 109 3.70 9.72 0.98
C ASN A 109 5.21 10.04 0.92
N ASP A 110 5.73 10.50 -0.23
CA ASP A 110 7.16 10.79 -0.42
C ASP A 110 7.52 12.28 -0.41
N ALA A 111 8.74 12.58 0.07
CA ALA A 111 9.31 13.94 0.18
C ALA A 111 9.33 14.75 -1.14
N ASN A 112 9.18 14.09 -2.29
CA ASN A 112 9.12 14.73 -3.61
C ASN A 112 7.74 15.32 -3.94
N CYS A 113 6.66 14.84 -3.31
CA CYS A 113 5.32 15.39 -3.49
C CYS A 113 4.95 16.42 -2.42
N ALA A 114 5.64 16.41 -1.26
CA ALA A 114 5.54 17.46 -0.24
C ALA A 114 5.96 18.86 -0.74
N GLU A 115 6.81 18.96 -1.78
CA GLU A 115 7.18 20.27 -2.36
C GLU A 115 6.10 20.87 -3.27
N MET A 116 5.10 20.09 -3.74
CA MET A 116 3.98 20.63 -4.53
C MET A 116 2.78 21.10 -3.69
N MET A 117 2.73 20.78 -2.39
CA MET A 117 1.80 21.44 -1.45
C MET A 117 2.21 22.88 -1.10
N VAL A 118 3.33 23.40 -1.62
CA VAL A 118 3.80 24.77 -1.36
C VAL A 118 3.53 25.70 -2.55
N ARG A 119 2.26 25.84 -2.96
CA ARG A 119 1.80 27.05 -3.66
C ARG A 119 0.54 27.70 -3.08
N SER A 120 -0.01 27.19 -1.98
CA SER A 120 -1.09 27.88 -1.28
C SER A 120 -1.03 27.69 0.25
N LEU A 121 0.02 28.27 0.85
CA LEU A 121 0.06 28.87 2.19
C LEU A 121 -0.73 28.18 3.33
N ASP A 122 0.05 27.64 4.28
CA ASP A 122 -0.07 27.85 5.75
C ASP A 122 -0.30 26.60 6.64
N THR A 123 0.70 26.34 7.50
CA THR A 123 0.67 25.65 8.81
C THR A 123 0.31 24.17 8.99
N ARG A 124 1.37 23.38 9.22
CA ARG A 124 1.60 22.44 10.35
C ARG A 124 0.79 21.12 10.44
N THR A 125 1.57 20.08 10.79
CA THR A 125 1.22 18.83 11.50
C THR A 125 0.84 17.66 10.58
N GLN A 126 1.79 16.82 10.15
CA GLN A 126 2.18 15.57 10.82
C GLN A 126 0.96 14.79 11.35
N HIS A 127 0.47 13.86 10.53
CA HIS A 127 -0.05 12.54 10.90
C HIS A 127 -0.40 12.35 12.40
N GLN A 128 -1.55 12.89 12.82
CA GLN A 128 -2.38 12.45 13.97
C GLN A 128 -3.61 13.38 14.13
N PRO A 129 -4.82 12.85 14.33
CA PRO A 129 -5.97 13.67 14.74
C PRO A 129 -5.82 14.06 16.22
N THR A 130 -5.43 15.31 16.49
CA THR A 130 -5.48 15.86 17.85
C THR A 130 -6.93 16.19 18.23
N VAL A 131 -7.54 15.33 19.05
CA VAL A 131 -8.75 15.67 19.80
C VAL A 131 -8.35 16.66 20.90
N THR A 132 -8.78 17.93 20.78
CA THR A 132 -8.71 18.91 21.88
C THR A 132 -10.12 19.43 22.16
N GLY A 133 -10.55 19.27 23.40
CA GLY A 133 -11.95 19.40 23.79
C GLY A 133 -12.40 20.79 24.25
N GLN A 134 -13.70 20.80 24.56
CA GLN A 134 -14.37 21.56 25.62
C GLN A 134 -14.56 23.07 25.40
N GLU A 135 -15.76 23.45 24.97
CA GLU A 135 -16.38 24.71 25.41
C GLU A 135 -17.67 24.43 26.18
N LEU A 136 -17.63 24.81 27.47
CA LEU A 136 -18.80 25.15 28.26
C LEU A 136 -19.37 26.45 27.68
N LEU A 137 -20.65 26.47 27.28
CA LEU A 137 -21.42 27.71 27.29
C LEU A 137 -22.60 27.55 28.24
N THR A 138 -22.48 28.19 29.39
CA THR A 138 -23.62 28.62 30.22
C THR A 138 -24.10 29.98 29.72
N SER A 139 -25.39 30.09 29.42
CA SER A 139 -26.33 30.99 30.09
C SER A 139 -27.75 30.55 29.77
#